data_AF-A0A927TQ56-F1
#
_entry.id   AF-A0A927TQ56-F1
#
_cell.length_a   1.000
_cell.length_b   1.000
_cell.length_c   1.000
_cell.angle_alpha   90.00
_cell.angle_beta   90.00
_cell.angle_gamma   90.00
#
_symmetry.space_group_name_H-M   'P 1'
#
loop_
_entity.id
_entity.type
_entity.pdbx_description
1 polymer ?
#
loop_
_entity_poly.entity_id
_entity_poly.type
_entity_poly.pdbx_seq_one_letter_code
_entity_poly.pdbx_strand_id
1 'polypeptide(L)'
;MKWKSDVKIERGEGTWLSRQNQRKRVHPEDEIILEWIETGISDEELLKKVCGQLEEDEISSGFRLAQFVEDYSDFIADGEKSKVFEI
;
A
#
# COMPACT_ATOMS: atom_id res chain seq x y z
N MET A 1 -5.21 3.28 -5.46
CA MET A 1 -5.39 2.31 -4.37
C MET A 1 -6.08 3.00 -3.21
N LYS A 2 -6.87 2.29 -2.39
CA LYS A 2 -7.50 2.86 -1.19
C LYS A 2 -7.58 1.82 -0.07
N TRP A 3 -7.57 2.27 1.18
CA TRP A 3 -7.87 1.40 2.33
C TRP A 3 -9.34 1.00 2.35
N LYS A 4 -9.67 -0.20 2.86
CA LYS A 4 -11.07 -0.57 3.14
C LYS A 4 -11.63 0.40 4.17
N SER A 5 -12.91 0.74 4.04
CA SER A 5 -13.56 1.75 4.90
C SER A 5 -13.56 1.39 6.40
N ASP A 6 -13.37 0.13 6.74
CA ASP A 6 -13.30 -0.38 8.13
C ASP A 6 -11.86 -0.52 8.68
N VAL A 7 -10.85 -0.08 7.94
CA VAL A 7 -9.45 -0.03 8.40
C VAL A 7 -9.22 1.20 9.27
N LYS A 8 -8.56 0.99 10.40
CA LYS A 8 -8.07 2.03 11.29
C LYS A 8 -6.56 2.02 11.28
N ILE A 9 -5.96 3.19 11.13
CA ILE A 9 -4.52 3.38 11.17
C ILE A 9 -4.18 3.95 12.55
N GLU A 10 -3.46 3.19 13.37
CA GLU A 10 -3.01 3.60 14.70
C GLU A 10 -1.53 3.98 14.63
N ARG A 11 -1.21 5.25 14.88
CA ARG A 11 0.17 5.75 14.93
C ARG A 11 0.55 6.01 16.39
N GLY A 12 1.27 5.07 17.00
CA GLY A 12 1.70 5.13 18.40
C GLY A 12 3.17 4.73 18.51
N GLU A 13 3.44 3.49 18.90
CA GLU A 13 4.76 2.86 18.80
C GLU A 13 4.99 2.27 17.39
N GLY A 14 4.95 3.15 16.39
CA GLY A 14 4.92 2.82 14.96
C GLY A 14 3.50 2.78 14.38
N THR A 15 3.43 2.48 13.08
CA THR A 15 2.16 2.45 12.34
C THR A 15 1.54 1.06 12.35
N TRP A 16 0.29 0.96 12.78
CA TRP A 16 -0.49 -0.29 12.84
C TRP A 16 -1.78 -0.16 12.04
N LEU A 17 -2.06 -1.15 11.21
CA LEU A 17 -3.33 -1.30 10.52
C LEU A 17 -4.21 -2.24 11.34
N SER A 18 -5.38 -1.77 11.76
CA SER A 18 -6.35 -2.54 12.50
C SER A 18 -7.67 -2.61 11.73
N ARG A 19 -8.19 -3.81 11.51
CA ARG A 19 -9.45 -4.07 10.81
C ARG A 19 -10.17 -5.23 11.48
N GLN A 20 -11.38 -4.99 11.99
CA GLN A 20 -12.16 -6.00 12.71
C GLN A 20 -11.33 -6.67 13.83
N ASN A 21 -10.97 -7.94 13.67
CA ASN A 21 -10.13 -8.71 14.60
C ASN A 21 -8.68 -8.90 14.13
N GLN A 22 -8.28 -8.26 13.03
CA GLN A 22 -6.93 -8.30 12.50
C GLN A 22 -6.19 -7.01 12.83
N ARG A 23 -4.94 -7.16 13.26
CA ARG A 23 -4.03 -6.03 13.49
C ARG A 23 -2.66 -6.40 12.95
N LYS A 24 -2.16 -5.64 11.99
CA LYS A 24 -0.84 -5.84 11.36
C LYS A 24 0.02 -4.60 11.57
N ARG A 25 1.26 -4.81 11.98
CA ARG A 25 2.24 -3.72 12.05
C ARG A 25 2.73 -3.42 10.65
N VAL A 26 2.81 -2.15 10.30
CA VAL A 26 3.36 -1.71 9.02
C VAL A 26 4.88 -1.71 9.14
N HIS A 27 5.55 -2.26 8.13
CA HIS A 27 7.00 -2.19 8.06
C HIS A 27 7.44 -0.74 7.81
N PRO A 28 8.55 -0.28 8.41
CA PRO A 28 9.01 1.11 8.26
C PRO A 28 9.24 1.51 6.80
N GLU A 29 9.69 0.56 5.97
CA GLU A 29 9.87 0.75 4.52
C GLU A 29 8.55 0.97 3.76
N ASP A 30 7.44 0.46 4.31
CA ASP A 30 6.11 0.53 3.70
C ASP A 30 5.30 1.75 4.19
N GLU A 31 5.79 2.46 5.20
CA GLU A 31 5.11 3.64 5.75
C GLU A 31 4.91 4.72 4.68
N ILE A 32 5.88 4.86 3.76
CA ILE A 32 5.79 5.82 2.67
C ILE A 32 4.63 5.52 1.70
N ILE A 33 4.40 4.23 1.41
CA ILE A 33 3.30 3.79 0.55
C ILE A 33 1.96 4.06 1.25
N LEU A 34 1.90 3.81 2.56
CA LEU A 34 0.72 4.07 3.38
C LEU A 34 0.35 5.55 3.39
N GLU A 35 1.31 6.46 3.55
CA GLU A 35 1.07 7.90 3.49
C GLU A 35 0.49 8.31 2.12
N TRP A 36 1.02 7.77 1.02
CA TRP A 36 0.51 8.10 -0.31
C TRP A 36 -0.91 7.59 -0.55
N ILE A 37 -1.25 6.40 -0.04
CA ILE A 37 -2.63 5.90 -0.09
C ILE A 37 -3.57 6.82 0.71
N GLU A 38 -3.13 7.32 1.88
CA GLU A 38 -3.90 8.28 2.67
C GLU A 38 -4.07 9.64 1.99
N THR A 39 -3.07 10.10 1.21
CA THR A 39 -3.22 11.32 0.40
C THR A 39 -4.19 11.16 -0.77
N GLY A 40 -4.64 9.93 -1.06
CA GLY A 40 -5.55 9.66 -2.17
C GLY A 40 -4.90 9.75 -3.54
N ILE A 41 -3.56 9.58 -3.61
CA ILE A 41 -2.82 9.51 -4.87
C ILE A 41 -3.33 8.34 -5.73
N SER A 42 -3.45 8.58 -7.03
CA SER A 42 -3.79 7.56 -8.02
C SER A 42 -2.68 6.52 -8.15
N ASP A 43 -3.02 5.27 -8.51
CA ASP A 43 -2.06 4.16 -8.64
C ASP A 43 -0.89 4.47 -9.59
N GLU A 44 -1.16 5.17 -10.70
CA GLU A 44 -0.13 5.57 -11.67
C GLU A 44 0.88 6.58 -11.08
N GLU A 45 0.41 7.50 -10.25
CA GLU A 45 1.27 8.49 -9.59
C GLU A 45 1.98 7.88 -8.37
N LEU A 46 1.37 6.87 -7.75
CA LEU A 46 1.97 6.07 -6.67
C LEU A 46 3.26 5.41 -7.15
N LEU A 47 3.22 4.72 -8.30
CA LEU A 47 4.38 4.02 -8.87
C LEU A 47 5.52 4.98 -9.20
N LYS A 48 5.21 6.14 -9.80
CA LYS A 48 6.21 7.20 -10.05
C LYS A 48 6.80 7.76 -8.77
N LYS A 49 5.99 7.91 -7.72
CA LYS A 49 6.44 8.39 -6.41
C LYS A 49 7.34 7.37 -5.71
N VAL A 50 6.99 6.09 -5.74
CA VAL A 50 7.82 4.98 -5.24
C VAL A 50 9.19 5.01 -5.93
N CYS A 51 9.19 5.03 -7.26
CA CYS A 51 10.40 5.04 -8.07
C CYS A 51 11.25 6.31 -7.85
N GLY A 52 10.61 7.47 -7.74
CA GLY A 52 11.31 8.75 -7.53
C GLY A 52 11.86 8.97 -6.11
N GLN A 53 11.27 8.37 -5.08
CA GLN A 53 11.72 8.52 -3.69
C GLN A 53 12.69 7.44 -3.24
N LEU A 54 12.56 6.21 -3.75
CA LEU A 54 13.43 5.10 -3.36
C LEU A 54 14.74 5.06 -4.17
N GLU A 55 14.91 5.92 -5.18
CA GLU A 55 16.02 5.83 -6.17
C GLU A 55 16.14 4.42 -6.80
N GLU A 56 15.05 3.65 -6.75
CA GLU A 56 14.97 2.29 -7.23
C GLU A 56 14.41 2.26 -8.66
N ASP A 57 14.91 1.32 -9.47
CA ASP A 57 14.36 1.06 -10.80
C ASP A 57 12.84 0.85 -10.76
N GLU A 58 12.15 1.28 -11.82
CA GLU A 58 10.68 1.17 -11.98
C GLU A 58 10.19 -0.28 -11.73
N ILE A 59 11.02 -1.26 -12.13
CA ILE A 59 10.77 -2.68 -11.93
C ILE A 59 10.76 -3.04 -10.44
N SER A 60 11.81 -2.67 -9.70
CA SER A 60 11.92 -2.92 -8.25
C SER A 60 10.80 -2.22 -7.48
N SER A 61 10.47 -0.99 -7.87
CA SER A 61 9.35 -0.22 -7.32
C SER A 61 8.01 -0.91 -7.55
N GLY A 62 7.80 -1.46 -8.76
CA GLY A 62 6.61 -2.25 -9.08
C GLY A 62 6.53 -3.54 -8.26
N PHE A 63 7.64 -4.25 -8.08
CA PHE A 63 7.70 -5.43 -7.21
C PHE A 63 7.41 -5.08 -5.74
N ARG A 64 7.97 -3.98 -5.23
CA ARG A 64 7.70 -3.53 -3.86
C ARG A 64 6.23 -3.19 -3.67
N LEU A 65 5.62 -2.51 -4.63
CA LEU A 65 4.20 -2.21 -4.59
C LEU A 65 3.34 -3.48 -4.63
N ALA A 66 3.69 -4.45 -5.47
CA ALA A 66 2.99 -5.74 -5.54
C ALA A 66 3.11 -6.50 -4.21
N GLN A 67 4.30 -6.53 -3.62
CA GLN A 67 4.53 -7.14 -2.31
C GLN A 67 3.71 -6.44 -1.22
N PHE A 68 3.68 -5.10 -1.21
CA PHE A 68 2.83 -4.33 -0.30
C PHE A 68 1.35 -4.69 -0.46
N VAL A 69 0.86 -4.78 -1.70
CA VAL A 69 -0.54 -5.15 -1.96
C VAL A 69 -0.84 -6.55 -1.46
N GLU A 70 0.06 -7.50 -1.67
CA GLU A 70 -0.08 -8.86 -1.17
C GLU A 70 -0.10 -8.88 0.37
N ASP A 71 0.87 -8.20 0.99
CA ASP A 71 1.04 -8.13 2.43
C ASP A 71 -0.13 -7.47 3.15
N TYR A 72 -0.72 -6.44 2.56
CA TYR A 72 -1.82 -5.68 3.16
C TYR A 72 -3.15 -5.88 2.43
N SER A 73 -3.28 -6.93 1.61
CA SER A 73 -4.50 -7.24 0.83
C SER A 73 -5.76 -7.35 1.69
N ASP A 74 -5.62 -7.86 2.92
CA ASP A 74 -6.69 -7.92 3.92
C ASP A 74 -7.23 -6.53 4.35
N PHE A 75 -6.40 -5.49 4.22
CA PHE A 75 -6.67 -4.11 4.61
C PHE A 75 -6.93 -3.19 3.40
N ILE A 76 -6.35 -3.49 2.24
CA ILE A 76 -6.54 -2.71 1.03
C ILE A 76 -7.93 -3.01 0.45
N ALA A 77 -8.67 -1.95 0.10
CA ALA A 77 -9.93 -2.13 -0.60
C ALA A 77 -9.60 -2.84 -1.91
N ASP A 78 -10.37 -3.89 -2.22
CA ASP A 78 -10.32 -4.55 -3.53
C ASP A 78 -10.73 -3.46 -4.53
N GLY A 79 -9.75 -2.67 -4.97
CA GLY A 79 -9.92 -1.75 -6.06
C GLY A 79 -10.15 -2.68 -7.23
N GLU A 80 -11.39 -2.68 -7.75
CA GLU A 80 -11.85 -3.45 -8.90
C GLU A 80 -10.67 -4.10 -9.60
N LYS A 81 -10.43 -5.40 -9.36
CA LYS A 81 -9.32 -6.18 -9.93
C LYS A 81 -8.91 -5.58 -11.25
N SER A 82 -7.95 -4.66 -11.23
CA SER A 82 -7.51 -4.04 -12.45
C SER A 82 -6.80 -5.18 -13.16
N LYS A 83 -7.34 -5.55 -14.32
CA LYS A 83 -6.99 -6.71 -15.12
C LYS A 83 -5.51 -6.67 -15.54
N VAL A 84 -4.59 -6.90 -14.61
CA VAL A 84 -3.16 -6.88 -14.88
C VAL A 84 -2.65 -8.28 -15.26
N PHE A 85 -3.43 -9.34 -15.04
CA PHE A 85 -3.09 -10.68 -15.48
C PHE A 85 -4.31 -11.45 -16.01
N GLU A 86 -4.72 -11.16 -17.25
CA GLU A 86 -5.32 -12.19 -18.10
C GLU A 86 -4.22 -12.58 -19.10
N ILE A 87 -3.63 -13.77 -18.89
CA ILE A 87 -2.64 -14.41 -19.77
C ILE A 87 -3.40 -15.22 -20.82
#